data_AF-A0ABC8RP13-F1
#
_entry.id   AF-A0ABC8RP13-F1
#
_cell.length_a   1.000
_cell.length_b   1.000
_cell.length_c   1.000
_cell.angle_alpha   90.00
_cell.angle_beta   90.00
_cell.angle_gamma   90.00
#
_symmetry.space_group_name_H-M   'P 1'
#
loop_
_entity.id
_entity.type
_entity.pdbx_description
1 polymer ?
#
loop_
_entity_poly.entity_id
_entity_poly.type
_entity_poly.pdbx_seq_one_letter_code
_entity_poly.pdbx_strand_id
1 'polypeptide(L)'
;MIIDRMGQKDPVLEEEVKFRYNSVIVHYRKSFIQDNAQRVSPLSFELEATLKLARFLCRRELAKEVVELLTAAADGAKSLIDASDRLILYVEIARLFGTIGYFRKAAFFSRQVAQLYLQQENSLAAISAMQVLAMTSKAYRVESRASIANHSILDGFGSTHADGGKMHHHSIVSLFASQWSTLQMVVLREILLSAVRAGDPLTAWSAAARLLRSYYPLITPAGQNGLASALANSAERLPSGTRCADPALPFVRYTMKILSLTLDSHQVLFCNDYIACF
;
A
#
# COMPACT_ATOMS: atom_id res chain seq x y z
N MET A 1 4.56 24.93 -21.39
CA MET A 1 5.57 24.19 -20.62
C MET A 1 6.86 24.27 -21.42
N ILE A 2 7.73 25.25 -21.14
CA ILE A 2 9.00 25.41 -21.86
C ILE A 2 10.01 24.52 -21.13
N ILE A 3 10.18 23.30 -21.65
CA ILE A 3 11.25 22.39 -21.26
C ILE A 3 12.34 22.63 -22.30
N ASP A 4 13.46 23.20 -21.87
CA ASP A 4 14.62 23.29 -22.74
C ASP A 4 15.08 21.87 -23.12
N ARG A 5 15.53 21.69 -24.36
CA ARG A 5 15.80 20.39 -25.03
C ARG A 5 16.90 19.55 -24.36
N MET A 6 17.40 19.96 -23.20
CA MET A 6 18.47 19.32 -22.43
C MET A 6 18.07 18.93 -21.00
N GLY A 7 16.80 19.09 -20.59
CA GLY A 7 16.33 18.68 -19.24
C GLY A 7 16.81 19.57 -18.09
N GLN A 8 17.76 20.47 -18.34
CA GLN A 8 18.21 21.52 -17.42
C GLN A 8 17.13 22.63 -17.39
N LYS A 9 16.62 22.95 -16.19
CA LYS A 9 15.78 24.15 -16.01
C LYS A 9 16.73 25.31 -15.74
N ASP A 10 16.39 26.48 -16.27
CA ASP A 10 17.10 27.71 -15.96
C ASP A 10 17.09 27.93 -14.43
N PRO A 11 18.27 27.99 -13.76
CA PRO A 11 18.34 28.18 -12.32
C PRO A 11 17.71 29.51 -11.87
N VAL A 12 17.75 30.55 -12.72
CA VAL A 12 17.13 31.85 -12.42
C VAL A 12 15.61 31.71 -12.37
N LEU A 13 15.03 30.99 -13.33
CA LEU A 13 13.60 30.70 -13.34
C LEU A 13 13.21 29.83 -12.14
N GLU A 14 14.04 28.86 -11.76
CA GLU A 14 13.78 28.03 -10.57
C GLU A 14 13.73 28.87 -9.30
N GLU A 15 14.69 29.77 -9.11
CA GLU A 15 14.73 30.68 -7.95
C GLU A 15 13.54 31.64 -7.95
N GLU A 16 13.18 32.22 -9.10
CA GLU A 16 11.99 33.06 -9.19
C GLU A 16 10.72 32.28 -8.83
N VAL A 17 10.54 31.06 -9.36
CA VAL A 17 9.37 30.23 -9.04
C VAL A 17 9.34 29.90 -7.54
N LYS A 18 10.47 29.52 -6.94
CA LYS A 18 10.58 29.29 -5.50
C LYS A 18 10.18 30.54 -4.71
N PHE A 19 10.71 31.71 -5.08
CA PHE A 19 10.42 32.98 -4.42
C PHE A 19 8.93 33.33 -4.47
N ARG A 20 8.30 33.20 -5.65
CA ARG A 20 6.87 33.49 -5.85
C ARG A 20 5.98 32.55 -5.04
N TYR A 21 6.22 31.24 -5.08
CA TYR A 21 5.43 30.28 -4.31
C TYR A 21 5.63 30.45 -2.81
N ASN A 22 6.86 30.64 -2.33
CA ASN A 22 7.12 30.87 -0.90
C ASN A 22 6.43 32.15 -0.40
N SER A 23 6.42 33.21 -1.21
CA SER A 23 5.69 34.45 -0.88
C SER A 23 4.18 34.19 -0.71
N VAL A 24 3.59 33.40 -1.61
CA VAL A 24 2.16 33.01 -1.54
C VAL A 24 1.87 32.13 -0.32
N ILE A 25 2.71 31.13 -0.05
CA ILE A 25 2.58 30.23 1.12
C ILE A 25 2.63 31.04 2.42
N VAL A 26 3.62 31.93 2.56
CA VAL A 26 3.75 32.80 3.73
C VAL A 26 2.56 33.74 3.86
N HIS A 27 2.02 34.24 2.74
CA HIS A 27 0.85 35.11 2.77
C HIS A 27 -0.37 34.39 3.34
N TYR A 28 -0.71 33.20 2.82
CA TYR A 28 -1.84 32.41 3.32
C TYR A 28 -1.66 32.02 4.79
N ARG A 29 -0.45 31.65 5.20
CA ARG A 29 -0.14 31.33 6.60
C ARG A 29 -0.33 32.53 7.54
N LYS A 30 0.03 33.75 7.11
CA LYS A 30 -0.21 34.98 7.89
C LYS A 30 -1.68 35.35 7.96
N SER A 31 -2.41 35.18 6.86
CA SER A 31 -3.85 35.44 6.80
C SER A 31 -4.64 34.53 7.75
N PHE A 32 -4.18 33.29 7.96
CA PHE A 32 -4.75 32.39 8.97
C PHE A 32 -4.67 32.96 10.40
N ILE A 33 -3.59 33.67 10.73
CA ILE A 33 -3.33 34.20 12.08
C ILE A 33 -4.08 35.51 12.35
N GLN A 34 -4.27 36.33 11.31
CA GLN A 34 -4.80 37.69 11.48
C GLN A 34 -6.32 37.77 11.49
N ASP A 35 -7.04 36.78 10.96
CA ASP A 35 -8.47 36.94 10.66
C ASP A 35 -9.32 35.72 11.09
N ASN A 36 -9.54 35.57 12.41
CA ASN A 36 -10.46 34.58 12.99
C ASN A 36 -11.95 34.81 12.58
N ALA A 37 -12.25 35.85 11.80
CA ALA A 37 -13.58 36.15 11.28
C ALA A 37 -13.89 35.43 9.94
N GLN A 38 -12.88 34.86 9.25
CA GLN A 38 -13.10 34.11 8.02
C GLN A 38 -13.64 32.70 8.33
N ARG A 39 -14.84 32.39 7.84
CA ARG A 39 -15.48 31.06 7.97
C ARG A 39 -14.77 29.94 7.19
N VAL A 40 -13.79 30.28 6.35
CA VAL A 40 -13.06 29.32 5.50
C VAL A 40 -11.57 29.47 5.77
N SER A 41 -10.95 28.40 6.25
CA SER A 41 -9.51 28.39 6.54
C SER A 41 -8.69 28.51 5.23
N PRO A 42 -7.74 29.46 5.11
CA PRO A 42 -6.85 29.56 3.96
C PRO A 42 -5.84 28.40 3.86
N LEU A 43 -5.85 27.47 4.82
CA LEU A 43 -4.95 26.32 4.87
C LEU A 43 -4.98 25.47 3.59
N SER A 44 -6.15 25.27 2.98
CA SER A 44 -6.26 24.50 1.74
C SER A 44 -5.44 25.13 0.61
N PHE A 45 -5.47 26.46 0.48
CA PHE A 45 -4.68 27.20 -0.51
C PHE A 45 -3.18 27.19 -0.19
N GLU A 46 -2.80 27.29 1.09
CA GLU A 46 -1.41 27.14 1.53
C GLU A 46 -0.84 25.76 1.11
N LEU A 47 -1.60 24.70 1.39
CA LEU A 47 -1.22 23.33 1.08
C LEU A 47 -1.19 23.07 -0.43
N GLU A 48 -2.14 23.61 -1.19
CA GLU A 48 -2.14 23.52 -2.65
C GLU A 48 -0.93 24.21 -3.27
N ALA A 49 -0.59 25.42 -2.82
CA ALA A 49 0.61 26.14 -3.25
C ALA A 49 1.89 25.36 -2.93
N THR A 50 1.95 24.76 -1.73
CA THR A 50 3.07 23.90 -1.30
C THR A 50 3.23 22.68 -2.21
N LEU A 51 2.14 21.99 -2.54
CA LEU A 51 2.17 20.84 -3.46
C LEU A 51 2.53 21.23 -4.89
N LYS A 52 2.05 22.38 -5.38
CA LYS A 52 2.42 22.89 -6.72
C LYS A 52 3.91 23.20 -6.80
N LEU A 53 4.49 23.81 -5.76
CA LEU A 53 5.93 24.02 -5.67
C LEU A 53 6.69 22.70 -5.61
N ALA A 54 6.27 21.76 -4.75
CA ALA A 54 6.89 20.44 -4.65
C ALA A 54 6.85 19.67 -5.98
N ARG A 55 5.75 19.78 -6.73
CA ARG A 55 5.59 19.21 -8.07
C ARG A 55 6.54 19.84 -9.08
N PHE A 56 6.70 21.17 -9.04
CA PHE A 56 7.62 21.88 -9.91
C PHE A 56 9.09 21.47 -9.66
N LEU A 57 9.45 21.27 -8.39
CA LEU A 57 10.80 20.88 -7.94
C LEU A 57 11.03 19.35 -7.98
N CYS A 58 10.05 18.56 -8.40
CA CYS A 58 10.06 17.10 -8.30
C CYS A 58 11.11 16.45 -9.21
N ARG A 59 12.36 16.40 -8.72
CA ARG A 59 13.54 15.82 -9.36
C ARG A 59 14.43 15.16 -8.32
N ARG A 60 15.30 14.25 -8.74
CA ARG A 60 16.17 13.51 -7.80
C ARG A 60 17.21 14.42 -7.13
N GLU A 61 17.70 15.43 -7.83
CA GLU A 61 18.71 16.36 -7.32
C GLU A 61 18.14 17.25 -6.19
N LEU A 62 16.86 17.63 -6.30
CA LEU A 62 16.15 18.47 -5.32
C LEU A 62 15.30 17.65 -4.33
N ALA A 63 15.56 16.34 -4.22
CA ALA A 63 14.75 15.44 -3.41
C ALA A 63 14.66 15.90 -1.94
N LYS A 64 15.72 16.50 -1.39
CA LYS A 64 15.74 17.02 -0.02
C LYS A 64 14.70 18.13 0.18
N GLU A 65 14.70 19.15 -0.68
CA GLU A 65 13.74 20.26 -0.63
C GLU A 65 12.30 19.77 -0.83
N VAL A 66 12.09 18.88 -1.79
CA VAL A 66 10.77 18.28 -2.04
C VAL A 66 10.30 17.50 -0.82
N VAL A 67 11.16 16.74 -0.15
CA VAL A 67 10.83 16.01 1.07
C VAL A 67 10.37 16.96 2.18
N GLU A 68 11.07 18.08 2.38
CA GLU A 68 10.72 19.09 3.39
C GLU A 68 9.33 19.70 3.11
N LEU A 69 9.06 20.09 1.86
CA LEU A 69 7.75 20.61 1.44
C LEU A 69 6.63 19.57 1.64
N LEU A 70 6.86 18.32 1.25
CA LEU A 70 5.87 17.25 1.40
C LEU A 70 5.62 16.88 2.87
N THR A 71 6.65 16.90 3.71
CA THR A 71 6.49 16.66 5.15
C THR A 71 5.69 17.78 5.80
N ALA A 72 5.99 19.05 5.48
CA ALA A 72 5.20 20.19 5.96
C ALA A 72 3.74 20.11 5.50
N ALA A 73 3.49 19.76 4.23
CA ALA A 73 2.14 19.59 3.70
C ALA A 73 1.40 18.43 4.38
N ALA A 74 2.08 17.31 4.67
CA ALA A 74 1.49 16.18 5.37
C ALA A 74 1.09 16.51 6.82
N ASP A 75 1.88 17.34 7.51
CA ASP A 75 1.54 17.78 8.86
C ASP A 75 0.36 18.77 8.85
N GLY A 76 0.33 19.71 7.90
CA GLY A 76 -0.80 20.62 7.73
C GLY A 76 -2.10 19.92 7.32
N ALA A 77 -2.02 18.81 6.58
CA ALA A 77 -3.19 18.03 6.16
C ALA A 77 -4.04 17.50 7.33
N LYS A 78 -3.44 17.28 8.50
CA LYS A 78 -4.16 16.83 9.71
C LYS A 78 -5.17 17.86 10.20
N SER A 79 -4.94 19.14 9.88
CA SER A 79 -5.81 20.26 10.26
C SER A 79 -6.90 20.55 9.22
N LEU A 80 -6.95 19.82 8.10
CA LEU A 80 -8.05 19.89 7.15
C LEU A 80 -9.29 19.19 7.71
N ILE A 81 -10.43 19.85 7.58
CA ILE A 81 -11.72 19.38 8.10
C ILE A 81 -12.31 18.29 7.17
N ASP A 82 -12.28 18.52 5.85
CA ASP A 82 -12.84 17.57 4.89
C ASP A 82 -11.92 16.34 4.71
N ALA A 83 -12.52 15.15 4.77
CA ALA A 83 -11.85 13.90 4.43
C ALA A 83 -11.46 13.84 2.95
N SER A 84 -12.25 14.47 2.07
CA SER A 84 -11.98 14.52 0.63
C SER A 84 -10.74 15.34 0.32
N ASP A 85 -10.58 16.50 0.95
CA ASP A 85 -9.37 17.33 0.82
C ASP A 85 -8.12 16.60 1.30
N ARG A 86 -8.22 15.92 2.46
CA ARG A 86 -7.13 15.08 2.98
C ARG A 86 -6.78 13.95 2.03
N LEU A 87 -7.78 13.33 1.40
CA LEU A 87 -7.59 12.25 0.44
C LEU A 87 -6.84 12.74 -0.80
N ILE A 88 -7.28 13.84 -1.42
CA ILE A 88 -6.63 14.45 -2.59
C ILE A 88 -5.17 14.79 -2.28
N LEU A 89 -4.94 15.40 -1.12
CA LEU A 89 -3.61 15.81 -0.67
C LEU A 89 -2.70 14.59 -0.47
N TYR A 90 -3.14 13.55 0.24
CA TYR A 90 -2.32 12.36 0.45
C TYR A 90 -2.05 11.56 -0.83
N VAL A 91 -2.98 11.55 -1.79
CA VAL A 91 -2.75 10.98 -3.13
C VAL A 91 -1.59 11.69 -3.81
N GLU A 92 -1.59 13.02 -3.82
CA GLU A 92 -0.54 13.79 -4.47
C GLU A 92 0.81 13.66 -3.74
N ILE A 93 0.81 13.65 -2.40
CA ILE A 93 2.02 13.41 -1.61
C ILE A 93 2.62 12.03 -1.94
N ALA A 94 1.78 10.98 -1.99
CA ALA A 94 2.24 9.63 -2.32
C ALA A 94 2.88 9.58 -3.71
N ARG A 95 2.22 10.21 -4.70
CA ARG A 95 2.70 10.28 -6.09
C ARG A 95 4.03 11.01 -6.20
N LEU A 96 4.18 12.15 -5.52
CA LEU A 96 5.43 12.92 -5.53
C LEU A 96 6.57 12.16 -4.84
N PHE A 97 6.35 11.53 -3.68
CA PHE A 97 7.35 10.66 -3.05
C PHE A 97 7.76 9.49 -3.96
N GLY A 98 6.81 8.90 -4.70
CA GLY A 98 7.10 7.84 -5.67
C GLY A 98 8.00 8.33 -6.80
N THR A 99 7.74 9.54 -7.32
CA THR A 99 8.49 10.16 -8.42
C THR A 99 9.95 10.43 -8.06
N ILE A 100 10.22 10.89 -6.83
CA ILE A 100 11.59 11.08 -6.33
C ILE A 100 12.28 9.79 -5.87
N GLY A 101 11.61 8.63 -5.91
CA GLY A 101 12.16 7.31 -5.56
C GLY A 101 12.01 6.90 -4.09
N TYR A 102 11.24 7.64 -3.29
CA TYR A 102 11.02 7.37 -1.87
C TYR A 102 9.83 6.41 -1.69
N PHE A 103 9.95 5.20 -2.23
CA PHE A 103 8.86 4.22 -2.32
C PHE A 103 8.23 3.85 -0.97
N ARG A 104 9.00 3.83 0.12
CA ARG A 104 8.46 3.56 1.46
C ARG A 104 7.56 4.68 1.97
N LYS A 105 7.92 5.95 1.73
CA LYS A 105 7.09 7.09 2.08
C LYS A 105 5.85 7.15 1.19
N ALA A 106 6.02 6.90 -0.11
CA ALA A 106 4.90 6.78 -1.04
C ALA A 106 3.88 5.73 -0.56
N ALA A 107 4.36 4.53 -0.23
CA ALA A 107 3.52 3.46 0.30
C ALA A 107 2.81 3.85 1.60
N PHE A 108 3.51 4.50 2.53
CA PHE A 108 2.91 5.02 3.76
C PHE A 108 1.71 5.93 3.49
N PHE A 109 1.84 6.91 2.58
CA PHE A 109 0.74 7.80 2.22
C PHE A 109 -0.35 7.11 1.39
N SER A 110 0.01 6.17 0.51
CA SER A 110 -0.97 5.31 -0.18
C SER A 110 -1.84 4.51 0.79
N ARG A 111 -1.26 4.03 1.90
CA ARG A 111 -2.03 3.38 2.97
C ARG A 111 -2.98 4.37 3.67
N GLN A 112 -2.56 5.61 3.93
CA GLN A 112 -3.44 6.66 4.47
C GLN A 112 -4.63 6.94 3.52
N VAL A 113 -4.37 6.99 2.22
CA VAL A 113 -5.42 7.12 1.19
C VAL A 113 -6.38 5.93 1.23
N ALA A 114 -5.87 4.71 1.29
CA ALA A 114 -6.70 3.51 1.38
C ALA A 114 -7.58 3.49 2.64
N GLN A 115 -7.06 3.99 3.77
CA GLN A 115 -7.83 4.12 5.01
C GLN A 115 -8.97 5.14 4.88
N LEU A 116 -8.72 6.29 4.23
CA LEU A 116 -9.77 7.28 3.95
C LEU A 116 -10.84 6.73 3.01
N TYR A 117 -10.46 5.96 1.98
CA TYR A 117 -11.43 5.23 1.14
C TYR A 117 -12.24 4.21 1.94
N LEU A 118 -11.61 3.47 2.86
CA LEU A 118 -12.30 2.50 3.71
C LEU A 118 -13.23 3.15 4.74
N GLN A 119 -13.04 4.43 5.08
CA GLN A 119 -14.01 5.16 5.90
C GLN A 119 -15.31 5.46 5.14
N GLN A 120 -15.26 5.50 3.81
CA GLN A 120 -16.46 5.67 2.98
C GLN A 120 -17.19 4.34 2.88
N GLU A 121 -18.53 4.34 2.95
CA GLU A 121 -19.35 3.10 2.93
C GLU A 121 -19.53 2.50 1.51
N ASN A 122 -18.96 3.12 0.48
CA ASN A 122 -19.15 2.76 -0.93
C ASN A 122 -18.25 1.57 -1.39
N SER A 123 -18.81 0.67 -2.21
CA SER A 123 -18.06 -0.42 -2.86
C SER A 123 -16.98 0.08 -3.82
N LEU A 124 -17.24 1.18 -4.54
CA LEU A 124 -16.25 1.81 -5.44
C LEU A 124 -15.04 2.37 -4.67
N ALA A 125 -15.29 2.89 -3.46
CA ALA A 125 -14.22 3.33 -2.57
C ALA A 125 -13.40 2.13 -2.07
N ALA A 126 -14.05 1.01 -1.74
CA ALA A 126 -13.36 -0.22 -1.38
C ALA A 126 -12.49 -0.78 -2.52
N ILE A 127 -12.96 -0.73 -3.77
CA ILE A 127 -12.16 -1.07 -4.96
C ILE A 127 -10.95 -0.15 -5.08
N SER A 128 -11.14 1.16 -4.91
CA SER A 128 -10.07 2.14 -4.98
C SER A 128 -9.02 1.91 -3.87
N ALA A 129 -9.45 1.63 -2.64
CA ALA A 129 -8.57 1.26 -1.53
C ALA A 129 -7.75 0.00 -1.86
N MET A 130 -8.40 -1.03 -2.39
CA MET A 130 -7.76 -2.29 -2.77
C MET A 130 -6.68 -2.07 -3.84
N GLN A 131 -6.98 -1.29 -4.88
CA GLN A 131 -6.03 -0.98 -5.96
C GLN A 131 -4.81 -0.21 -5.44
N VAL A 132 -5.02 0.81 -4.59
CA VAL A 132 -3.94 1.61 -4.00
C VAL A 132 -3.03 0.75 -3.11
N LEU A 133 -3.61 -0.15 -2.31
CA LEU A 133 -2.84 -1.11 -1.50
C LEU A 133 -2.10 -2.13 -2.36
N ALA A 134 -2.71 -2.61 -3.44
CA ALA A 134 -2.08 -3.56 -4.36
C ALA A 134 -0.83 -2.96 -5.02
N MET A 135 -0.92 -1.73 -5.55
CA MET A 135 0.20 -1.03 -6.19
C MET A 135 1.40 -0.80 -5.25
N THR A 136 1.16 -0.73 -3.94
CA THR A 136 2.21 -0.45 -2.94
C THR A 136 2.61 -1.68 -2.12
N SER A 137 2.03 -2.83 -2.41
CA SER A 137 2.27 -4.09 -1.71
C SER A 137 3.74 -4.56 -1.79
N LYS A 138 4.45 -4.26 -2.89
CA LYS A 138 5.90 -4.50 -3.05
C LYS A 138 6.73 -3.76 -2.01
N ALA A 139 6.37 -2.51 -1.71
CA ALA A 139 7.10 -1.69 -0.73
C ALA A 139 6.99 -2.27 0.69
N TYR A 140 5.89 -2.98 0.97
CA TYR A 140 5.67 -3.72 2.21
C TYR A 140 6.16 -5.18 2.16
N ARG A 141 6.59 -5.67 0.98
CA ARG A 141 6.95 -7.09 0.76
C ARG A 141 5.81 -8.05 1.11
N VAL A 142 4.59 -7.64 0.80
CA VAL A 142 3.35 -8.39 1.05
C VAL A 142 2.91 -9.19 -0.19
N GLU A 143 3.51 -8.92 -1.34
CA GLU A 143 3.27 -9.64 -2.61
C GLU A 143 3.50 -11.15 -2.48
N SER A 144 2.81 -11.89 -3.34
CA SER A 144 2.98 -13.32 -3.45
C SER A 144 4.33 -13.68 -4.07
N ARG A 145 4.97 -14.74 -3.58
CA ARG A 145 6.22 -15.24 -4.19
C ARG A 145 6.03 -15.66 -5.65
N ALA A 146 4.82 -16.04 -6.05
CA ALA A 146 4.50 -16.37 -7.44
C ALA A 146 4.36 -15.14 -8.35
N SER A 147 3.90 -13.99 -7.83
CA SER A 147 3.82 -12.75 -8.62
C SER A 147 5.20 -12.14 -8.88
N ILE A 148 6.17 -12.40 -7.99
CA ILE A 148 7.57 -11.96 -8.16
C ILE A 148 8.26 -12.74 -9.30
N ALA A 149 7.98 -14.04 -9.43
CA ALA A 149 8.58 -14.90 -10.46
C ALA A 149 8.16 -14.52 -11.89
N ASN A 150 6.93 -14.02 -12.07
CA ASN A 150 6.44 -13.59 -13.38
C ASN A 150 7.10 -12.29 -13.87
N HIS A 151 7.51 -11.41 -12.96
CA HIS A 151 8.20 -10.17 -13.32
C HIS A 151 9.66 -10.42 -13.74
N SER A 152 10.34 -11.42 -13.15
CA SER A 152 11.69 -11.80 -13.55
C SER A 152 11.77 -12.51 -14.90
N ILE A 153 10.67 -13.10 -15.38
CA ILE A 153 10.63 -13.78 -16.69
C ILE A 153 10.46 -12.78 -17.83
N LEU A 154 9.85 -11.61 -17.57
CA LEU A 154 9.65 -10.56 -18.57
C LEU A 154 10.89 -9.67 -18.77
N ASP A 155 11.76 -9.57 -17.76
CA ASP A 155 13.02 -8.82 -17.82
C ASP A 155 14.22 -9.68 -18.28
N GLY A 156 13.97 -10.93 -18.68
CA GLY A 156 15.00 -11.97 -18.90
C GLY A 156 15.11 -12.50 -20.34
N PHE A 157 15.04 -11.64 -21.36
CA PHE A 157 15.45 -12.01 -22.72
C PHE A 157 16.72 -11.22 -23.11
N GLY A 158 17.85 -11.57 -22.48
CA GLY A 158 19.12 -10.93 -22.75
C GLY A 158 20.30 -11.48 -21.94
N SER A 159 21.03 -12.40 -22.57
CA SER A 159 22.42 -12.82 -22.29
C SER A 159 22.70 -13.87 -21.20
N THR A 160 23.02 -15.06 -21.72
CA THR A 160 23.81 -16.17 -21.20
C THR A 160 25.18 -15.79 -20.61
N HIS A 161 25.55 -16.32 -19.44
CA HIS A 161 26.70 -17.24 -19.26
C HIS A 161 26.80 -17.78 -17.82
N ALA A 162 27.36 -18.99 -17.71
CA ALA A 162 27.49 -19.88 -16.56
C ALA A 162 28.21 -19.31 -15.31
N ASP A 163 27.90 -19.85 -14.12
CA ASP A 163 28.76 -20.83 -13.41
C ASP A 163 28.36 -20.98 -11.91
N GLY A 164 28.62 -22.16 -11.36
CA GLY A 164 29.09 -22.31 -9.98
C GLY A 164 28.04 -22.43 -8.88
N GLY A 165 27.70 -23.68 -8.55
CA GLY A 165 26.91 -24.02 -7.37
C GLY A 165 27.52 -23.55 -6.04
N LYS A 166 26.62 -23.12 -5.15
CA LYS A 166 26.65 -23.39 -3.69
C LYS A 166 25.32 -22.89 -3.13
N MET A 167 24.40 -23.83 -2.89
CA MET A 167 23.19 -23.57 -2.11
C MET A 167 23.58 -23.26 -0.67
N HIS A 168 23.89 -21.99 -0.40
CA HIS A 168 24.00 -21.52 0.97
C HIS A 168 22.58 -21.35 1.53
N HIS A 169 22.17 -22.31 2.35
CA HIS A 169 21.10 -22.13 3.32
C HIS A 169 21.35 -20.87 4.15
N HIS A 170 20.78 -19.73 3.72
CA HIS A 170 20.59 -18.55 4.56
C HIS A 170 19.41 -18.78 5.52
N SER A 171 19.47 -19.90 6.25
CA SER A 171 18.72 -20.19 7.48
C SER A 171 19.37 -19.42 8.64
N ILE A 172 19.35 -18.10 8.51
CA ILE A 172 19.31 -17.18 9.64
C ILE A 172 17.98 -16.48 9.38
N VAL A 173 16.86 -17.00 9.90
CA VAL A 173 16.31 -16.50 11.18
C VAL A 173 16.84 -15.09 11.44
N SER A 174 16.51 -14.17 10.53
CA SER A 174 16.73 -12.75 10.74
C SER A 174 15.72 -12.36 11.81
N LEU A 175 16.15 -12.45 13.05
CA LEU A 175 15.52 -11.87 14.23
C LEU A 175 15.31 -10.34 14.11
N PHE A 176 15.74 -9.73 12.99
CA PHE A 176 15.40 -8.37 12.56
C PHE A 176 14.17 -8.29 11.62
N ALA A 177 13.54 -9.41 11.26
CA ALA A 177 12.22 -9.47 10.61
C ALA A 177 11.06 -9.14 11.58
N SER A 178 11.35 -9.03 12.87
CA SER A 178 10.39 -8.89 13.97
C SER A 178 9.71 -7.51 14.07
N GLN A 179 10.23 -6.46 13.43
CA GLN A 179 9.56 -5.14 13.38
C GLN A 179 8.73 -4.93 12.10
N TRP A 180 8.88 -5.80 11.09
CA TRP A 180 8.18 -5.69 9.81
C TRP A 180 6.93 -6.57 9.71
N SER A 181 6.76 -7.54 10.62
CA SER A 181 5.60 -8.46 10.65
C SER A 181 4.27 -7.76 10.99
N THR A 182 4.26 -6.82 11.94
CA THR A 182 3.03 -6.11 12.32
C THR A 182 2.50 -5.25 11.18
N LEU A 183 3.36 -4.50 10.49
CA LEU A 183 2.94 -3.66 9.38
C LEU A 183 2.47 -4.49 8.18
N GLN A 184 3.15 -5.60 7.88
CA GLN A 184 2.75 -6.55 6.84
C GLN A 184 1.40 -7.20 7.13
N MET A 185 1.18 -7.63 8.38
CA MET A 185 -0.10 -8.15 8.84
C MET A 185 -1.21 -7.11 8.72
N VAL A 186 -0.95 -5.86 9.11
CA VAL A 186 -1.94 -4.78 9.02
C VAL A 186 -2.29 -4.47 7.57
N VAL A 187 -1.30 -4.37 6.68
CA VAL A 187 -1.53 -4.15 5.24
C VAL A 187 -2.31 -5.31 4.63
N LEU A 188 -1.97 -6.56 4.96
CA LEU A 188 -2.74 -7.73 4.52
C LEU A 188 -4.18 -7.70 5.01
N ARG A 189 -4.40 -7.29 6.26
CA ARG A 189 -5.74 -7.14 6.83
C ARG A 189 -6.53 -6.04 6.13
N GLU A 190 -5.90 -4.92 5.81
CA GLU A 190 -6.52 -3.84 5.04
C GLU A 190 -6.86 -4.31 3.62
N ILE A 191 -5.97 -5.04 2.94
CA ILE A 191 -6.26 -5.66 1.63
C ILE A 191 -7.45 -6.61 1.74
N LEU A 192 -7.49 -7.48 2.75
CA LEU A 192 -8.60 -8.40 2.98
C LEU A 192 -9.92 -7.65 3.19
N LEU A 193 -9.93 -6.63 4.05
CA LEU A 193 -11.11 -5.83 4.33
C LEU A 193 -11.60 -5.09 3.08
N SER A 194 -10.69 -4.47 2.33
CA SER A 194 -11.01 -3.82 1.05
C SER A 194 -11.57 -4.81 0.04
N ALA A 195 -10.98 -6.00 -0.10
CA ALA A 195 -11.41 -7.01 -1.06
C ALA A 195 -12.80 -7.59 -0.73
N VAL A 196 -13.06 -7.88 0.55
CA VAL A 196 -14.39 -8.35 1.00
C VAL A 196 -15.47 -7.30 0.69
N ARG A 197 -15.17 -6.01 0.95
CA ARG A 197 -16.11 -4.91 0.68
C ARG A 197 -16.25 -4.57 -0.79
N ALA A 198 -15.19 -4.76 -1.58
CA ALA A 198 -15.18 -4.61 -3.02
C ALA A 198 -15.90 -5.76 -3.74
N GLY A 199 -16.19 -6.86 -3.05
CA GLY A 199 -16.76 -8.06 -3.65
C GLY A 199 -15.77 -8.83 -4.52
N ASP A 200 -14.46 -8.74 -4.24
CA ASP A 200 -13.41 -9.50 -4.90
C ASP A 200 -13.01 -10.72 -4.05
N PRO A 201 -13.62 -11.90 -4.29
CA PRO A 201 -13.38 -13.08 -3.47
C PRO A 201 -11.98 -13.68 -3.69
N LEU A 202 -11.34 -13.46 -4.84
CA LEU A 202 -10.01 -14.00 -5.12
C LEU A 202 -8.94 -13.22 -4.35
N THR A 203 -9.00 -11.89 -4.39
CA THR A 203 -8.08 -11.06 -3.62
C THR A 203 -8.28 -11.27 -2.12
N ALA A 204 -9.54 -11.38 -1.65
CA ALA A 204 -9.87 -11.68 -0.26
C ALA A 204 -9.28 -13.04 0.17
N TRP A 205 -9.51 -14.09 -0.61
CA TRP A 205 -8.93 -15.42 -0.35
C TRP A 205 -7.41 -15.38 -0.29
N SER A 206 -6.75 -14.72 -1.25
CA SER A 206 -5.29 -14.62 -1.31
C SER A 206 -4.70 -13.93 -0.07
N ALA A 207 -5.30 -12.81 0.35
CA ALA A 207 -4.84 -12.03 1.49
C ALA A 207 -5.06 -12.80 2.80
N ALA A 208 -6.22 -13.45 2.92
CA ALA A 208 -6.55 -14.26 4.07
C ALA A 208 -5.64 -15.49 4.21
N ALA A 209 -5.37 -16.20 3.12
CA ALA A 209 -4.45 -17.33 3.11
C ALA A 209 -3.01 -16.90 3.49
N ARG A 210 -2.56 -15.73 3.01
CA ARG A 210 -1.26 -15.14 3.41
C ARG A 210 -1.20 -14.80 4.90
N LEU A 211 -2.28 -14.27 5.47
CA LEU A 211 -2.39 -14.01 6.92
C LEU A 211 -2.30 -15.30 7.74
N LEU A 212 -3.02 -16.35 7.34
CA LEU A 212 -2.96 -17.65 8.00
C LEU A 212 -1.55 -18.24 7.95
N ARG A 213 -0.96 -18.32 6.76
CA ARG A 213 0.34 -18.97 6.58
C ARG A 213 1.47 -18.26 7.35
N SER A 214 1.45 -16.93 7.36
CA SER A 214 2.61 -16.13 7.78
C SER A 214 2.47 -15.54 9.18
N TYR A 215 1.24 -15.35 9.68
CA TYR A 215 0.98 -14.56 10.88
C TYR A 215 -0.04 -15.19 11.84
N TYR A 216 -0.56 -16.40 11.59
CA TYR A 216 -1.60 -17.01 12.43
C TYR A 216 -1.32 -17.01 13.95
N PRO A 217 -0.10 -17.32 14.44
CA PRO A 217 0.21 -17.27 15.87
C PRO A 217 0.13 -15.87 16.49
N LEU A 218 0.18 -14.81 15.66
CA LEU A 218 0.16 -13.42 16.09
C LEU A 218 -1.23 -12.77 15.96
N ILE A 219 -2.20 -13.48 15.40
CA ILE A 219 -3.58 -13.00 15.23
C ILE A 219 -4.38 -13.33 16.49
N THR A 220 -5.13 -12.36 17.02
CA THR A 220 -6.01 -12.57 18.18
C THR A 220 -7.08 -13.63 17.88
N PRO A 221 -7.60 -14.36 18.88
CA PRO A 221 -8.66 -15.35 18.65
C PRO A 221 -9.88 -14.79 17.90
N ALA A 222 -10.31 -13.56 18.23
CA ALA A 222 -11.37 -12.86 17.50
C ALA A 222 -11.00 -12.58 16.03
N GLY A 223 -9.74 -12.21 15.76
CA GLY A 223 -9.22 -12.04 14.41
C GLY A 223 -9.15 -13.34 13.62
N GLN A 224 -8.83 -14.46 14.28
CA GLN A 224 -8.80 -15.80 13.67
C GLN A 224 -10.20 -16.22 13.23
N ASN A 225 -11.22 -15.99 14.08
CA ASN A 225 -12.62 -16.25 13.71
C ASN A 225 -13.07 -15.40 12.53
N GLY A 226 -12.75 -14.09 12.53
CA GLY A 226 -13.06 -13.21 11.40
C GLY A 226 -12.38 -13.64 10.11
N LEU A 227 -11.15 -14.15 10.19
CA LEU A 227 -10.41 -14.67 9.04
C LEU A 227 -11.02 -15.96 8.49
N ALA A 228 -11.45 -16.87 9.36
CA ALA A 228 -12.17 -18.09 8.97
C ALA A 228 -13.49 -17.77 8.27
N SER A 229 -14.28 -16.84 8.80
CA SER A 229 -15.52 -16.38 8.16
C SER A 229 -15.25 -15.72 6.80
N ALA A 230 -14.20 -14.89 6.68
CA ALA A 230 -13.84 -14.26 5.42
C ALA A 230 -13.41 -15.29 4.36
N LEU A 231 -12.69 -16.34 4.75
CA LEU A 231 -12.31 -17.45 3.87
C LEU A 231 -13.52 -18.25 3.42
N ALA A 232 -14.41 -18.64 4.34
CA ALA A 232 -15.63 -19.37 4.02
C ALA A 232 -16.51 -18.58 3.01
N ASN A 233 -16.77 -17.31 3.30
CA ASN A 233 -17.55 -16.43 2.42
C ASN A 233 -16.89 -16.23 1.05
N SER A 234 -15.56 -16.15 1.00
CA SER A 234 -14.84 -16.00 -0.27
C SER A 234 -14.87 -17.30 -1.08
N ALA A 235 -14.71 -18.46 -0.44
CA ALA A 235 -14.77 -19.77 -1.09
C ALA A 235 -16.12 -20.05 -1.75
N GLU A 236 -17.22 -19.68 -1.09
CA GLU A 236 -18.58 -19.82 -1.65
C GLU A 236 -18.78 -18.98 -2.91
N ARG A 237 -18.15 -17.81 -2.98
CA ARG A 237 -18.29 -16.86 -4.09
C ARG A 237 -17.31 -17.11 -5.25
N LEU A 238 -16.32 -17.98 -5.06
CA LEU A 238 -15.33 -18.26 -6.10
C LEU A 238 -15.89 -19.18 -7.19
N PRO A 239 -15.78 -18.80 -8.48
CA PRO A 239 -16.15 -19.67 -9.59
C PRO A 239 -15.36 -20.98 -9.58
N SER A 240 -16.03 -22.06 -9.99
CA SER A 240 -15.40 -23.37 -10.16
C SER A 240 -14.19 -23.27 -11.10
N GLY A 241 -13.05 -23.84 -10.70
CA GLY A 241 -11.83 -23.84 -11.53
C GLY A 241 -10.98 -22.57 -11.45
N THR A 242 -11.30 -21.63 -10.55
CA THR A 242 -10.44 -20.46 -10.30
C THR A 242 -9.07 -20.91 -9.81
N ARG A 243 -8.01 -20.45 -10.48
CA ARG A 243 -6.62 -20.67 -10.06
C ARG A 243 -6.11 -19.40 -9.39
N CYS A 244 -5.51 -19.53 -8.21
CA CYS A 244 -4.83 -18.48 -7.49
C CYS A 244 -3.33 -18.71 -7.70
N ALA A 245 -2.62 -17.65 -8.05
CA ALA A 245 -1.16 -17.69 -8.14
C ALA A 245 -0.50 -17.87 -6.78
N ASP A 246 -1.19 -17.52 -5.67
CA ASP A 246 -0.62 -17.66 -4.34
C ASP A 246 -0.56 -19.13 -3.96
N PRO A 247 0.62 -19.68 -3.62
CA PRO A 247 0.78 -21.06 -3.16
C PRO A 247 0.22 -21.25 -1.74
N ALA A 248 -0.73 -20.40 -1.33
CA ALA A 248 -1.01 -20.12 0.07
C ALA A 248 -2.03 -21.07 0.69
N LEU A 249 -2.71 -21.93 -0.09
CA LEU A 249 -3.50 -23.11 0.32
C LEU A 249 -3.97 -23.78 -0.99
N PRO A 250 -3.92 -25.11 -1.16
CA PRO A 250 -4.59 -25.75 -2.29
C PRO A 250 -6.08 -25.39 -2.24
N PHE A 251 -6.69 -25.16 -3.41
CA PHE A 251 -8.15 -25.04 -3.52
C PHE A 251 -8.78 -26.37 -3.20
N VAL A 252 -9.04 -26.62 -1.92
CA VAL A 252 -9.77 -27.81 -1.54
C VAL A 252 -11.26 -27.48 -1.61
N ARG A 253 -11.86 -27.69 -2.79
CA ARG A 253 -13.30 -27.95 -2.87
C ARG A 253 -13.52 -29.41 -2.52
N TYR A 254 -13.76 -29.72 -1.25
CA TYR A 254 -14.51 -30.93 -0.94
C TYR A 254 -15.96 -30.68 -1.33
N THR A 255 -16.41 -31.26 -2.45
CA THR A 255 -17.84 -31.54 -2.69
C THR A 255 -18.26 -32.67 -1.75
N MET A 256 -18.40 -32.33 -0.47
CA MET A 256 -19.12 -33.08 0.56
C MET A 256 -19.26 -32.07 1.69
N LYS A 257 -20.46 -31.98 2.26
CA LYS A 257 -20.84 -31.15 3.42
C LYS A 257 -19.63 -30.58 4.17
N ILE A 258 -19.66 -29.28 4.48
CA ILE A 258 -18.93 -28.67 5.59
C ILE A 258 -19.15 -29.57 6.81
N LEU A 259 -18.29 -30.58 6.97
CA LEU A 259 -18.20 -31.42 8.12
C LEU A 259 -17.42 -30.53 9.05
N SER A 260 -18.19 -29.78 9.83
CA SER A 260 -17.83 -29.53 11.22
C SER A 260 -16.34 -29.26 11.39
N LEU A 261 -15.92 -28.04 11.04
CA LEU A 261 -14.99 -27.34 11.90
C LEU A 261 -15.72 -27.05 13.22
N THR A 262 -16.12 -28.10 13.93
CA THR A 262 -16.22 -28.05 15.38
C THR A 262 -14.81 -27.77 15.83
N LEU A 263 -14.58 -26.51 16.21
CA LEU A 263 -13.57 -26.15 17.17
C LEU A 263 -13.89 -26.86 18.50
N ASP A 264 -13.69 -28.17 18.55
CA ASP A 264 -13.61 -28.89 19.82
C ASP A 264 -12.13 -29.17 20.06
N SER A 265 -11.58 -28.35 20.94
CA SER A 265 -10.54 -28.69 21.91
C SER A 265 -9.38 -29.56 21.41
N HIS A 266 -8.24 -28.93 21.14
CA HIS A 266 -6.92 -29.56 20.97
C HIS A 266 -6.75 -30.49 19.75
N GLN A 267 -6.28 -29.94 18.63
CA GLN A 267 -5.11 -30.40 17.85
C GLN A 267 -5.15 -29.77 16.45
N VAL A 268 -4.27 -28.81 16.20
CA VAL A 268 -3.93 -28.38 14.85
C VAL A 268 -2.81 -29.29 14.37
N LEU A 269 -3.17 -30.32 13.60
CA LEU A 269 -2.19 -31.13 12.85
C LEU A 269 -1.68 -30.29 11.68
N PHE A 270 -0.57 -29.59 11.91
CA PHE A 270 0.30 -29.13 10.84
C PHE A 270 1.00 -30.36 10.24
N CYS A 271 0.55 -30.82 9.07
CA CYS A 271 1.42 -31.64 8.23
C CYS A 271 2.50 -30.74 7.64
N ASN A 272 3.69 -30.78 8.26
CA ASN A 272 4.93 -30.48 7.57
C ASN A 272 5.11 -31.51 6.45
N ASP A 273 5.47 -31.01 5.27
CA ASP A 273 5.96 -31.74 4.11
C ASP A 273 4.93 -32.54 3.30
N TYR A 274 4.83 -32.15 2.01
CA TYR A 274 4.09 -32.79 0.91
C TYR A 274 2.55 -32.77 0.96
N ILE A 275 1.95 -31.89 0.15
CA ILE A 275 0.61 -32.12 -0.39
C ILE A 275 0.77 -32.71 -1.79
N ALA A 276 0.73 -34.03 -1.87
CA ALA A 276 0.36 -34.74 -3.08
C ALA A 276 -1.17 -34.90 -3.07
N CYS A 277 -1.84 -34.41 -4.11
CA CYS A 277 -3.26 -34.69 -4.33
C CYS A 277 -3.41 -36.08 -4.97
N PHE A 278 -4.41 -36.84 -4.52
CA PHE A 278 -5.25 -37.62 -5.43
C PHE A 278 -6.55 -36.85 -5.62
#